data_AF-A0A2G9YFU4-F1
#
_entry.id   AF-A0A2G9YFU4-F1
#
_cell.length_a   1.000
_cell.length_b   1.000
_cell.length_c   1.000
_cell.angle_alpha   90.00
_cell.angle_beta   90.00
_cell.angle_gamma   90.00
#
_symmetry.space_group_name_H-M   'P 1'
#
loop_
_entity.id
_entity.type
_entity.pdbx_description
1 polymer ?
#
loop_
_entity_poly.entity_id
_entity_poly.type
_entity_poly.pdbx_seq_one_letter_code
_entity_poly.pdbx_strand_id
1 'polypeptide(L)'
;MTNESQLKYALRILISDIFKISLGTFIVYFLLEQMKGGFISNYLNLNFLLIFCIISGIITAALHKEREQEEKRELKLRDYLVIFFLTIITAIVVFFEIRDLGWISYFISFGAAVIIILISDALLRE
;
A
#
# COMPACT_ATOMS: atom_id res chain seq x y z
N MET A 1 5.27 -20.38 30.30
CA MET A 1 4.78 -19.55 29.17
C MET A 1 4.13 -20.47 28.16
N THR A 2 2.82 -20.39 28.00
CA THR A 2 1.96 -21.43 27.40
C THR A 2 1.99 -21.41 25.87
N ASN A 3 1.96 -22.60 25.25
CA ASN A 3 2.04 -22.85 23.80
C ASN A 3 1.07 -21.99 22.96
N GLU A 4 -0.12 -21.67 23.50
CA GLU A 4 -1.12 -20.82 22.83
C GLU A 4 -0.67 -19.37 22.59
N SER A 5 0.12 -18.80 23.49
CA SER A 5 0.62 -17.42 23.35
C SER A 5 1.64 -17.30 22.21
N GLN A 6 2.49 -18.32 22.05
CA GLN A 6 3.44 -18.43 20.95
C GLN A 6 2.73 -18.66 19.61
N LEU A 7 1.68 -19.50 19.60
CA LEU A 7 0.87 -19.76 18.41
C LEU A 7 0.15 -18.50 17.91
N LYS A 8 -0.50 -17.74 18.80
CA LYS A 8 -1.16 -16.48 18.44
C LYS A 8 -0.18 -15.46 17.88
N TYR A 9 1.01 -15.38 18.47
CA TYR A 9 2.08 -14.49 17.99
C TYR A 9 2.57 -14.89 16.59
N ALA A 10 2.85 -16.17 16.37
CA ALA A 10 3.26 -16.69 15.07
C ALA A 10 2.19 -16.49 13.99
N LEU A 11 0.92 -16.74 14.31
CA LEU A 11 -0.22 -16.49 13.43
C LEU A 11 -0.35 -15.01 13.06
N ARG A 12 -0.17 -14.10 14.02
CA ARG A 12 -0.23 -12.65 13.77
C ARG A 12 0.85 -12.21 12.78
N ILE A 13 2.09 -12.67 12.95
CA ILE A 13 3.19 -12.34 12.02
C ILE A 13 2.86 -12.88 10.62
N LEU A 14 2.47 -14.15 10.54
CA LEU A 14 2.20 -14.82 9.27
C LEU A 14 1.05 -14.15 8.50
N ILE A 15 -0.05 -13.80 9.17
CA ILE A 15 -1.17 -13.08 8.56
C ILE A 15 -0.73 -11.68 8.10
N SER A 16 0.07 -10.98 8.91
CA SER A 16 0.58 -9.65 8.56
C SER A 16 1.48 -9.69 7.32
N ASP A 17 2.35 -10.70 7.21
CA ASP A 17 3.26 -10.82 6.07
C ASP A 17 2.51 -11.27 4.81
N ILE A 18 1.54 -12.18 4.93
CA ILE A 18 0.65 -12.54 3.82
C ILE A 18 -0.08 -11.30 3.30
N PHE A 19 -0.62 -10.46 4.19
CA PHE A 19 -1.28 -9.22 3.80
C PHE A 19 -0.34 -8.26 3.08
N LYS A 20 0.88 -8.04 3.60
CA LYS A 20 1.87 -7.16 2.93
C LYS A 20 2.25 -7.66 1.55
N ILE A 21 2.51 -8.96 1.41
CA ILE A 21 2.89 -9.58 0.14
C ILE A 21 1.71 -9.55 -0.84
N SER A 22 0.50 -9.85 -0.39
CA SER A 22 -0.70 -9.83 -1.25
C SER A 22 -1.02 -8.42 -1.72
N LEU A 23 -0.94 -7.43 -0.82
CA LEU A 23 -1.14 -6.01 -1.15
C LEU A 23 -0.08 -5.52 -2.13
N GLY A 24 1.20 -5.83 -1.88
CA GLY A 24 2.28 -5.46 -2.79
C GLY A 24 2.10 -6.09 -4.18
N THR A 25 1.74 -7.37 -4.24
CA THR A 25 1.43 -8.07 -5.49
C THR A 25 0.24 -7.43 -6.20
N PHE A 26 -0.82 -7.11 -5.46
CA PHE A 26 -2.00 -6.44 -6.01
C PHE A 26 -1.63 -5.10 -6.64
N ILE A 27 -0.85 -4.27 -5.95
CA ILE A 27 -0.43 -2.96 -6.45
C ILE A 27 0.39 -3.13 -7.74
N VAL A 28 1.38 -4.01 -7.75
CA VAL A 28 2.20 -4.25 -8.95
C VAL A 28 1.34 -4.71 -10.12
N TYR A 29 0.44 -5.67 -9.89
CA TYR A 29 -0.43 -6.18 -10.94
C TYR A 29 -1.45 -5.14 -11.43
N PHE A 30 -2.00 -4.35 -10.52
CA PHE A 30 -2.88 -3.24 -10.86
C PHE A 30 -2.15 -2.22 -11.73
N LEU A 31 -0.91 -1.83 -11.38
CA LEU A 31 -0.10 -0.92 -12.19
C LEU A 31 0.18 -1.48 -13.59
N LEU A 32 0.51 -2.76 -13.70
CA LEU A 32 0.75 -3.40 -15.00
C LEU A 32 -0.52 -3.45 -15.86
N GLU A 33 -1.68 -3.68 -15.24
CA GLU A 33 -2.98 -3.64 -15.93
C GLU A 33 -3.30 -2.23 -16.45
N GLN A 34 -3.00 -1.18 -15.68
CA GLN A 34 -3.20 0.20 -16.11
C GLN A 34 -2.27 0.61 -17.26
N MET A 35 -1.04 0.10 -17.29
CA MET A 35 -0.13 0.34 -18.42
C MET A 35 -0.63 -0.33 -19.71
N LYS A 36 -1.27 -1.49 -19.60
CA LYS A 36 -1.84 -2.22 -20.73
C LYS A 36 -3.02 -3.07 -20.27
N GLY A 37 -4.23 -2.63 -20.61
CA GLY A 37 -5.45 -3.40 -20.34
C GLY A 37 -5.35 -4.81 -20.93
N GLY A 38 -5.73 -5.81 -20.14
CA GLY A 38 -5.62 -7.22 -20.50
C GLY A 38 -4.28 -7.87 -20.13
N PHE A 39 -3.28 -7.14 -19.62
CA PHE A 39 -1.97 -7.74 -19.34
C PHE A 39 -2.02 -8.75 -18.19
N ILE A 40 -2.70 -8.41 -17.10
CA ILE A 40 -2.90 -9.30 -15.96
C ILE A 40 -4.29 -9.93 -16.00
N SER A 41 -5.32 -9.15 -16.34
CA SER A 41 -6.72 -9.61 -16.32
C SER A 41 -7.01 -10.79 -17.25
N ASN A 42 -6.18 -11.04 -18.27
CA ASN A 42 -6.25 -12.24 -19.11
C ASN A 42 -5.87 -13.54 -18.37
N TYR A 43 -5.07 -13.45 -17.31
CA TYR A 43 -4.59 -14.61 -16.55
C TYR A 43 -5.15 -14.66 -15.13
N LEU A 44 -5.42 -13.50 -14.52
CA LEU A 44 -5.82 -13.39 -13.13
C LEU A 44 -6.83 -12.26 -12.95
N ASN A 45 -7.96 -12.56 -12.32
CA ASN A 45 -8.95 -11.56 -11.99
C ASN A 45 -8.52 -10.74 -10.77
N LEU A 46 -8.13 -9.48 -11.02
CA LEU A 46 -7.65 -8.55 -10.01
C LEU A 46 -8.66 -8.28 -8.89
N ASN A 47 -9.97 -8.40 -9.16
CA ASN A 47 -11.00 -8.16 -8.16
C ASN A 47 -10.97 -9.22 -7.05
N PHE A 48 -10.67 -10.48 -7.38
CA PHE A 48 -10.52 -11.51 -6.35
C PHE A 48 -9.30 -11.25 -5.47
N LEU A 49 -8.19 -10.82 -6.08
CA LEU A 49 -6.99 -10.45 -5.34
C LEU A 49 -7.26 -9.22 -4.44
N LEU A 50 -8.02 -8.24 -4.92
CA LEU A 50 -8.42 -7.07 -4.14
C LEU A 50 -9.29 -7.45 -2.94
N ILE A 51 -10.33 -8.27 -3.14
CA ILE A 51 -11.20 -8.75 -2.06
C ILE A 51 -10.36 -9.50 -1.01
N PHE A 52 -9.41 -10.34 -1.46
CA PHE A 52 -8.48 -11.02 -0.56
C PHE A 52 -7.62 -10.04 0.24
N CYS A 53 -7.08 -8.99 -0.40
CA CYS A 53 -6.33 -7.94 0.28
C CYS A 53 -7.18 -7.20 1.33
N ILE A 54 -8.44 -6.88 1.01
CA ILE A 54 -9.36 -6.20 1.94
C ILE A 54 -9.63 -7.07 3.17
N ILE A 55 -10.00 -8.35 2.96
CA ILE A 55 -10.30 -9.27 4.06
C ILE A 55 -9.06 -9.48 4.94
N SER A 56 -7.91 -9.78 4.33
CA SER A 56 -6.65 -9.98 5.07
C SER A 56 -6.18 -8.70 5.78
N GLY A 57 -6.43 -7.52 5.21
CA GLY A 57 -6.17 -6.23 5.84
C GLY A 57 -7.01 -6.01 7.08
N ILE A 58 -8.32 -6.26 7.00
CA ILE A 58 -9.24 -6.16 8.15
C ILE A 58 -8.81 -7.11 9.27
N ILE A 59 -8.48 -8.37 8.94
CA ILE A 59 -8.01 -9.35 9.92
C ILE A 59 -6.69 -8.89 10.56
N THR A 60 -5.75 -8.40 9.74
CA THR A 60 -4.46 -7.89 10.22
C THR A 60 -4.62 -6.72 11.18
N ALA A 61 -5.49 -5.76 10.84
CA ALA A 61 -5.80 -4.60 11.68
C ALA A 61 -6.47 -5.01 13.00
N ALA A 62 -7.43 -5.93 12.96
CA ALA A 62 -8.09 -6.45 14.15
C ALA A 62 -7.11 -7.16 15.10
N LEU A 63 -6.14 -7.90 14.55
CA LEU A 63 -5.08 -8.58 15.31
C LEU A 63 -4.00 -7.63 15.85
N HIS A 64 -3.81 -6.44 15.24
CA HIS A 64 -2.76 -5.50 15.64
C HIS A 64 -3.11 -4.62 16.84
N LYS A 65 -4.40 -4.53 17.20
CA LYS A 65 -4.94 -3.66 18.26
C LYS A 65 -4.33 -3.88 19.67
N GLU A 66 -3.57 -4.96 19.89
CA GLU A 66 -3.06 -5.32 21.22
C GLU A 66 -1.64 -4.83 21.56
N ARG A 67 -0.87 -4.26 20.63
CA ARG A 67 0.46 -3.69 20.95
C ARG A 67 0.85 -2.55 20.02
N GLU A 68 0.37 -1.35 20.33
CA GLU A 68 1.04 -0.11 19.96
C GLU A 68 1.91 0.30 21.15
N GLN A 69 3.12 -0.25 21.20
CA GLN A 69 4.23 0.51 21.74
C GLN A 69 5.00 1.00 20.52
N GLU A 70 4.62 2.20 20.08
CA GLU A 70 5.36 2.96 19.09
C GLU A 70 6.73 3.29 19.69
N GLU A 71 7.72 2.47 19.37
CA GLU A 71 9.09 2.99 19.35
C GLU A 71 9.11 4.05 18.26
N LYS A 72 9.22 5.32 18.66
CA LYS A 72 9.52 6.44 17.76
C LYS A 72 10.71 6.04 16.89
N ARG A 73 10.43 5.62 15.66
CA ARG A 73 11.48 5.30 14.70
C ARG A 73 12.10 6.61 14.29
N GLU A 74 13.37 6.81 14.65
CA GLU A 74 14.15 7.90 14.09
C GLU A 74 14.22 7.73 12.57
N LEU A 75 13.60 8.65 11.85
CA LEU A 75 13.55 8.65 10.40
C LEU A 75 14.94 8.80 9.83
N LYS A 76 15.38 7.80 9.06
CA LYS A 76 16.66 7.87 8.38
C LYS A 76 16.47 8.57 7.04
N LEU A 77 17.54 9.19 6.53
CA LEU A 77 17.55 9.79 5.18
C LEU A 77 17.12 8.80 4.08
N ARG A 78 17.30 7.50 4.31
CA ARG A 78 16.82 6.44 3.41
C ARG A 78 15.29 6.41 3.31
N ASP A 79 14.58 6.66 4.40
CA ASP A 79 13.11 6.63 4.43
C ASP A 79 12.54 7.82 3.64
N TYR A 80 13.16 8.99 3.75
CA TYR A 80 12.80 10.16 2.95
C TYR A 80 13.03 9.94 1.45
N LEU A 81 14.15 9.30 1.09
CA LEU A 81 14.41 8.93 -0.31
C LEU A 81 13.34 7.97 -0.85
N VAL A 82 12.94 6.97 -0.07
CA VAL A 82 11.87 6.03 -0.47
C VAL A 82 10.55 6.77 -0.68
N ILE A 83 10.16 7.65 0.24
CA ILE A 83 8.92 8.45 0.12
C ILE A 83 8.98 9.34 -1.13
N PHE A 84 10.12 9.97 -1.39
CA PHE A 84 10.30 10.82 -2.56
C PHE A 84 10.13 10.04 -3.87
N PHE A 85 10.81 8.89 -4.02
CA PHE A 85 10.67 8.04 -5.20
C PHE A 85 9.25 7.50 -5.35
N LEU A 86 8.61 7.09 -4.25
CA LEU A 86 7.25 6.59 -4.26
C LEU A 86 6.27 7.67 -4.75
N THR A 87 6.42 8.90 -4.25
CA THR A 87 5.60 10.05 -4.65
C THR A 87 5.74 10.34 -6.16
N ILE A 88 6.96 10.29 -6.69
CA ILE A 88 7.21 10.49 -8.13
C ILE A 88 6.54 9.39 -8.95
N ILE A 89 6.74 8.12 -8.58
CA ILE A 89 6.14 6.98 -9.29
C ILE A 89 4.63 7.11 -9.30
N THR A 90 4.01 7.42 -8.16
CA THR A 90 2.57 7.59 -8.07
C THR A 90 2.08 8.78 -8.90
N ALA A 91 2.76 9.93 -8.88
CA ALA A 91 2.40 11.08 -9.70
C ALA A 91 2.44 10.75 -11.21
N ILE A 92 3.46 10.01 -11.65
CA ILE A 92 3.61 9.55 -13.04
C ILE A 92 2.48 8.60 -13.42
N VAL A 93 2.20 7.59 -12.59
CA VAL A 93 1.11 6.62 -12.82
C VAL A 93 -0.22 7.34 -12.94
N VAL A 94 -0.53 8.21 -11.97
CA VAL A 94 -1.78 8.98 -11.95
C VAL A 94 -1.89 9.84 -13.21
N PHE A 95 -0.80 10.50 -13.62
CA PHE A 95 -0.77 11.32 -14.83
C PHE A 95 -1.06 10.50 -16.11
N PHE A 96 -0.51 9.29 -16.24
CA PHE A 96 -0.79 8.43 -17.39
C PHE A 96 -2.24 7.99 -17.44
N GLU A 97 -2.81 7.62 -16.29
CA GLU A 97 -4.20 7.15 -16.18
C GLU A 97 -5.21 8.23 -16.60
N ILE A 98 -4.94 9.48 -16.24
CA ILE A 98 -5.87 10.59 -16.47
C ILE A 98 -5.44 11.49 -17.64
N ARG A 99 -4.45 11.08 -18.43
CA ARG A 99 -3.89 11.87 -19.54
C ARG A 99 -4.97 12.24 -20.56
N ASP A 100 -5.97 11.38 -20.70
CA ASP A 100 -7.09 11.58 -21.62
C ASP A 100 -8.05 12.70 -21.15
N LEU A 101 -7.93 13.18 -19.90
CA LEU A 101 -8.69 14.31 -19.35
C LEU A 101 -8.11 15.69 -19.72
N GLY A 102 -7.06 15.75 -20.56
CA GLY A 102 -6.47 17.01 -21.02
C GLY A 102 -5.83 17.80 -19.88
N TRP A 103 -6.02 19.12 -19.82
CA TRP A 103 -5.37 20.00 -18.82
C TRP A 103 -5.78 19.72 -17.36
N ILE A 104 -6.91 19.05 -17.14
CA ILE A 104 -7.39 18.68 -15.81
C ILE A 104 -6.46 17.61 -15.17
N SER A 105 -5.75 16.83 -16.00
CA SER A 105 -4.79 15.82 -15.55
C SER A 105 -3.70 16.37 -14.64
N TYR A 106 -3.19 17.58 -14.93
CA TYR A 106 -2.14 18.21 -14.13
C TYR A 106 -2.63 18.57 -12.72
N PHE A 107 -3.85 19.09 -12.61
CA PHE A 107 -4.45 19.44 -11.31
C PHE A 107 -4.70 18.22 -10.44
N ILE A 108 -5.20 17.13 -11.03
CA ILE A 108 -5.47 15.89 -10.31
C ILE A 108 -4.16 15.19 -9.89
N SER A 109 -3.16 15.12 -10.77
CA SER A 109 -1.86 14.53 -10.44
C SER A 109 -1.16 15.33 -9.33
N PHE A 110 -1.20 16.66 -9.39
CA PHE A 110 -0.68 17.52 -8.34
C PHE A 110 -1.42 17.34 -7.01
N GLY A 111 -2.76 17.28 -7.05
CA GLY A 111 -3.59 17.00 -5.87
C GLY A 111 -3.26 15.65 -5.23
N ALA A 112 -3.08 14.60 -6.04
CA ALA A 112 -2.68 13.28 -5.54
C ALA A 112 -1.30 13.32 -4.87
N ALA A 113 -0.32 14.01 -5.47
CA ALA A 113 1.00 14.17 -4.88
C ALA A 113 0.96 14.91 -3.52
N VAL A 114 0.15 15.97 -3.42
CA VAL A 114 -0.04 16.71 -2.16
C VAL A 114 -0.67 15.82 -1.09
N ILE A 115 -1.70 15.04 -1.43
CA ILE A 115 -2.34 14.11 -0.49
C ILE A 115 -1.33 13.08 0.03
N ILE A 116 -0.48 12.52 -0.83
CA ILE A 116 0.54 11.54 -0.43
C ILE A 116 1.55 12.15 0.55
N ILE A 117 2.00 13.37 0.29
CA ILE A 117 2.92 14.09 1.19
C ILE A 117 2.25 14.34 2.54
N LEU A 118 0.99 14.76 2.56
CA LEU A 118 0.25 15.01 3.80
C LEU A 118 0.04 13.73 4.60
N ILE A 119 -0.35 12.62 3.96
CA ILE A 119 -0.50 11.32 4.61
C ILE A 119 0.84 10.85 5.15
N SER A 120 1.93 11.03 4.40
CA SER A 120 3.26 10.68 4.85
C SER A 120 3.64 11.52 6.08
N ASP A 121 3.48 12.85 6.06
CA ASP A 121 3.79 13.70 7.22
C ASP A 121 2.92 13.36 8.45
N ALA A 122 1.64 13.05 8.25
CA ALA A 122 0.75 12.61 9.33
C ALA A 122 1.23 11.28 9.95
N LEU A 123 1.53 10.29 9.11
CA LEU A 123 2.04 8.97 9.53
C LEU A 123 3.43 9.06 10.17
N LEU A 124 4.21 10.08 9.84
CA LEU A 124 5.55 10.32 10.42
C LEU A 124 5.49 11.10 11.75
N ARG A 125 4.36 11.77 12.04
CA ARG A 125 4.15 12.53 13.27
C ARG A 125 3.41 11.74 14.35
N GLU A 126 2.65 10.72 13.98
CA GLU A 126 2.23 9.62 14.85
C GLU A 126 3.44 8.75 15.21
#